data_AF-A0A1V5HPJ7-F1
#
_entry.id   AF-A0A1V5HPJ7-F1
#
_cell.length_a   1.000
_cell.length_b   1.000
_cell.length_c   1.000
_cell.angle_alpha   90.00
_cell.angle_beta   90.00
_cell.angle_gamma   90.00
#
_symmetry.space_group_name_H-M   'P 1'
#
loop_
_entity.id
_entity.type
_entity.pdbx_description
1 polymer ?
#
loop_
_entity_poly.entity_id
_entity_poly.type
_entity_poly.pdbx_seq_one_letter_code
_entity_poly.pdbx_strand_id
1 'polypeptide(L)'
;MTIINNEQLNHLLAKHDEKTQLFVSELNTLNNEYFPLFTNLKKERGNRLYGMGVVICLLAFLSFMVIFGAIEPLKLIYLLYIITGGLLVYSLVLVFKTQKELKTLKTDWDQKYQVIYQIKLAAYEILAEIKEQILYVIATNEQKTLDEVTKMMETHIGSTLAPDEMIAYYEAWGKAKTGQTTINLDELREMRRKKAEIMTKKKTSTVNP
;
A
#
# COMPACT_ATOMS: atom_id res chain seq x y z
N MET A 1 -8.28 20.15 3.79
CA MET A 1 -9.57 20.40 3.11
C MET A 1 -10.64 20.36 4.18
N THR A 2 -11.20 21.50 4.58
CA THR A 2 -12.20 21.58 5.66
C THR A 2 -13.57 21.33 5.07
N ILE A 3 -14.25 20.26 5.48
CA ILE A 3 -15.65 20.05 5.12
C ILE A 3 -16.46 20.88 6.11
N ILE A 4 -17.10 21.94 5.60
CA ILE A 4 -17.89 22.87 6.40
C ILE A 4 -19.10 22.12 6.96
N ASN A 5 -19.37 22.29 8.27
CA ASN A 5 -20.49 21.70 9.02
C ASN A 5 -20.42 20.21 9.41
N ASN A 6 -19.24 19.58 9.49
CA ASN A 6 -19.10 18.30 10.21
C ASN A 6 -17.78 18.25 11.02
N GLU A 7 -17.85 18.66 12.28
CA GLU A 7 -16.71 18.65 13.22
C GLU A 7 -16.16 17.24 13.46
N GLN A 8 -17.04 16.24 13.52
CA GLN A 8 -16.65 14.84 13.72
C GLN A 8 -15.83 14.32 12.54
N LEU A 9 -16.21 14.64 11.30
CA LEU A 9 -15.48 14.27 10.10
C LEU A 9 -14.12 14.98 10.01
N ASN A 10 -14.06 16.27 10.33
CA ASN A 10 -12.80 17.01 10.37
C ASN A 10 -11.84 16.47 11.45
N HIS A 11 -12.36 16.07 12.61
CA HIS A 11 -11.58 15.43 13.68
C HIS A 11 -11.04 14.05 13.23
N LEU A 12 -11.86 13.22 12.59
CA LEU A 12 -11.42 11.92 12.06
C LEU A 12 -10.36 12.07 10.98
N LEU A 13 -10.51 13.02 10.06
CA LEU A 13 -9.52 13.35 9.04
C LEU A 13 -8.17 13.76 9.66
N ALA A 14 -8.19 14.65 10.65
CA ALA A 14 -6.98 15.07 11.35
C ALA A 14 -6.28 13.89 12.06
N LYS A 15 -7.04 13.02 12.73
CA LYS A 15 -6.52 11.83 13.41
C LYS A 15 -5.92 10.81 12.44
N HIS A 16 -6.55 10.63 11.27
CA HIS A 16 -6.02 9.79 10.20
C HIS A 16 -4.69 10.33 9.67
N ASP A 17 -4.61 11.63 9.43
CA ASP A 17 -3.39 12.28 8.93
C ASP A 17 -2.26 12.18 9.94
N GLU A 18 -2.52 12.40 11.22
CA GLU A 18 -1.56 12.21 12.32
C GLU A 18 -1.01 10.78 12.34
N LYS A 19 -1.88 9.76 12.29
CA LYS A 19 -1.46 8.35 12.29
C LYS A 19 -0.68 7.98 11.03
N THR A 20 -1.05 8.54 9.88
CA THR A 20 -0.34 8.32 8.62
C THR A 20 1.05 8.94 8.65
N GLN A 21 1.17 10.17 9.17
CA GLN A 21 2.46 10.83 9.34
C GLN A 21 3.36 10.06 10.30
N LEU A 22 2.82 9.60 11.44
CA LEU A 22 3.55 8.78 12.41
C LEU A 22 4.03 7.46 11.78
N PHE A 23 3.18 6.77 11.02
CA PHE A 23 3.57 5.55 10.30
C PHE A 23 4.75 5.84 9.34
N VAL A 24 4.67 6.91 8.55
CA VAL A 24 5.71 7.27 7.59
C VAL A 24 7.01 7.66 8.30
N SER A 25 6.95 8.44 9.39
CA SER A 25 8.15 8.85 10.12
C SER A 25 8.85 7.67 10.79
N GLU A 26 8.11 6.79 11.44
CA GLU A 26 8.64 5.59 12.09
C GLU A 26 9.22 4.61 11.07
N LEU A 27 8.52 4.40 9.95
CA LEU A 27 9.01 3.52 8.88
C LEU A 27 10.30 4.06 8.24
N ASN A 28 10.36 5.38 8.00
CA ASN A 28 11.57 6.01 7.46
C ASN A 28 12.73 5.91 8.45
N THR A 29 12.48 6.09 9.74
CA THR A 29 13.48 5.95 10.79
C THR A 29 14.03 4.52 10.82
N LEU A 30 13.13 3.53 10.82
CA LEU A 30 13.50 2.11 10.79
C LEU A 30 14.30 1.77 9.53
N ASN A 31 13.88 2.26 8.37
CA ASN A 31 14.61 2.02 7.12
C ASN A 31 15.99 2.68 7.13
N ASN A 32 16.11 3.92 7.61
CA ASN A 32 17.38 4.62 7.68
C ASN A 32 18.37 3.94 8.64
N GLU A 33 17.89 3.34 9.73
CA GLU A 33 18.72 2.58 10.67
C GLU A 33 19.19 1.24 10.07
N TYR A 34 18.27 0.46 9.48
CA TYR A 34 18.56 -0.93 9.11
C TYR A 34 19.05 -1.12 7.67
N PHE A 35 18.63 -0.29 6.71
CA PHE A 35 19.00 -0.43 5.31
C PHE A 35 20.52 -0.33 5.06
N PRO A 36 21.29 0.62 5.65
CA PRO A 36 22.74 0.62 5.53
C PRO A 36 23.37 -0.65 6.13
N LEU A 37 22.83 -1.15 7.25
CA LEU A 37 23.32 -2.39 7.88
C LEU A 37 23.09 -3.62 6.99
N PHE A 38 21.89 -3.75 6.43
CA PHE A 38 21.57 -4.85 5.50
C PHE A 38 22.42 -4.79 4.23
N THR A 39 22.59 -3.61 3.64
CA THR A 39 23.39 -3.45 2.42
C THR A 39 24.86 -3.80 2.67
N ASN A 40 25.44 -3.33 3.78
CA ASN A 40 26.80 -3.67 4.18
C ASN A 40 26.97 -5.17 4.44
N LEU A 41 26.11 -5.79 5.25
CA LEU A 41 26.19 -7.22 5.54
C LEU A 41 25.93 -8.10 4.30
N LYS A 42 25.04 -7.67 3.40
CA LYS A 42 24.80 -8.37 2.12
C LYS A 42 26.03 -8.31 1.22
N LYS A 43 26.71 -7.15 1.16
CA LYS A 43 27.97 -6.99 0.43
C LYS A 43 29.08 -7.86 1.06
N GLU A 44 29.22 -7.83 2.37
CA GLU A 44 30.17 -8.70 3.09
C GLU A 44 29.92 -10.18 2.82
N ARG A 45 28.65 -10.62 2.88
CA ARG A 45 28.27 -12.00 2.53
C ARG A 45 28.69 -12.35 1.11
N GLY A 46 28.44 -11.45 0.15
CA GLY A 46 28.83 -11.62 -1.24
C GLY A 46 30.35 -11.81 -1.38
N ASN A 47 31.13 -10.95 -0.74
CA ASN A 47 32.59 -11.03 -0.73
C ASN A 47 33.10 -12.33 -0.08
N ARG A 48 32.50 -12.76 1.04
CA ARG A 48 32.87 -14.00 1.73
C ARG A 48 32.54 -15.24 0.90
N LEU A 49 31.38 -15.26 0.22
CA LEU A 49 31.02 -16.33 -0.73
C LEU A 49 31.95 -16.38 -1.94
N TYR A 50 32.34 -15.21 -2.46
CA TYR A 50 33.31 -15.13 -3.54
C TYR A 50 34.67 -15.69 -3.10
N GLY A 51 35.17 -15.31 -1.92
CA GLY A 51 36.41 -15.86 -1.35
C GLY A 51 36.36 -17.37 -1.17
N MET A 52 35.24 -17.90 -0.67
CA MET A 52 35.02 -19.36 -0.60
C MET A 52 35.08 -20.02 -1.98
N GLY A 53 34.48 -19.41 -3.00
CA GLY A 53 34.56 -19.88 -4.39
C GLY A 53 36.00 -19.94 -4.89
N VAL A 54 36.81 -18.91 -4.61
CA VAL A 54 38.24 -18.89 -4.97
C VAL A 54 39.00 -20.04 -4.30
N VAL A 55 38.75 -20.30 -3.02
CA VAL A 55 39.39 -21.43 -2.30
C VAL A 55 39.01 -22.78 -2.91
N ILE A 56 37.74 -22.96 -3.32
CA ILE A 56 37.29 -24.18 -4.00
C ILE A 56 37.98 -24.34 -5.36
N CYS A 57 38.10 -23.25 -6.13
CA CYS A 57 38.84 -23.27 -7.40
C CYS A 57 40.32 -23.62 -7.20
N LEU A 58 40.97 -23.06 -6.17
CA LEU A 58 42.35 -23.39 -5.81
C LEU A 58 42.51 -24.86 -5.43
N LEU A 59 41.57 -25.42 -4.67
CA LEU A 59 41.56 -26.83 -4.31
C LEU A 59 41.43 -27.73 -5.56
N ALA A 60 40.54 -27.39 -6.49
CA ALA A 60 40.39 -28.11 -7.75
C ALA A 60 41.66 -28.04 -8.61
N PHE A 61 42.26 -26.84 -8.72
CA PHE A 61 43.51 -26.65 -9.45
C PHE A 61 44.67 -27.44 -8.85
N LEU A 62 44.80 -27.43 -7.51
CA LEU A 62 45.78 -28.24 -6.81
C LEU A 62 45.59 -29.73 -7.10
N SER A 63 44.35 -30.23 -7.09
CA SER A 63 44.04 -31.61 -7.44
C SER A 63 44.47 -31.96 -8.87
N PHE A 64 44.24 -31.07 -9.84
CA PHE A 64 44.72 -31.28 -11.21
C PHE A 64 46.25 -31.36 -11.29
N MET A 65 46.98 -30.45 -10.62
CA MET A 65 48.44 -30.49 -10.61
C MET A 65 49.01 -31.79 -10.03
N VAL A 66 48.37 -32.32 -8.99
CA VAL A 66 48.75 -33.60 -8.39
C VAL A 66 48.49 -34.76 -9.36
N ILE A 67 47.32 -34.79 -10.03
CA ILE A 67 46.96 -35.86 -10.99
C ILE A 67 47.92 -35.90 -12.18
N PHE A 68 48.35 -34.74 -12.69
CA PHE A 68 49.28 -34.65 -13.83
C PHE A 68 50.77 -34.80 -13.43
N GLY A 69 51.07 -35.06 -12.16
CA GLY A 69 52.45 -35.24 -11.69
C GLY A 69 53.29 -33.96 -11.70
N ALA A 70 52.67 -32.77 -11.77
CA ALA A 70 53.40 -31.50 -11.72
C ALA A 70 54.02 -31.25 -10.32
N ILE A 71 53.53 -31.94 -9.30
CA ILE A 71 54.06 -31.93 -7.93
C ILE A 71 54.32 -33.38 -7.53
N GLU A 72 55.59 -33.74 -7.39
CA GLU A 72 56.00 -35.11 -7.02
C GLU A 72 56.22 -35.32 -5.51
N PRO A 73 56.77 -34.35 -4.74
CA PRO A 73 57.07 -34.61 -3.33
C PRO A 73 55.79 -34.83 -2.52
N LEU A 74 55.56 -36.06 -2.08
CA LEU A 74 54.34 -36.48 -1.37
C LEU A 74 54.09 -35.69 -0.07
N LYS A 75 55.16 -35.32 0.64
CA LYS A 75 55.07 -34.43 1.83
C LYS A 75 54.56 -33.03 1.47
N LEU A 76 54.95 -32.50 0.31
CA LEU A 76 54.51 -31.18 -0.18
C LEU A 76 53.03 -31.22 -0.57
N ILE A 77 52.59 -32.29 -1.21
CA ILE A 77 51.18 -32.51 -1.55
C ILE A 77 50.30 -32.47 -0.29
N TYR A 78 50.65 -33.24 0.74
CA TYR A 78 49.88 -33.24 2.00
C TYR A 78 49.85 -31.87 2.67
N LEU A 79 50.99 -31.16 2.71
CA LEU A 79 51.06 -29.82 3.28
C LEU A 79 50.10 -28.85 2.56
N LEU A 80 50.09 -28.87 1.22
CA LEU A 80 49.22 -28.01 0.41
C LEU A 80 47.73 -28.31 0.62
N TYR A 81 47.36 -29.58 0.75
CA TYR A 81 45.97 -29.96 1.06
C TYR A 81 45.54 -29.56 2.48
N ILE A 82 46.42 -29.67 3.47
CA ILE A 82 46.11 -29.23 4.85
C ILE A 82 45.86 -27.72 4.87
N ILE A 83 46.71 -26.94 4.20
CA ILE A 83 46.57 -25.48 4.13
C ILE A 83 45.27 -25.09 3.41
N THR A 84 45.01 -25.65 2.23
CA THR A 84 43.81 -25.34 1.45
C THR A 84 42.52 -25.81 2.14
N GLY A 85 42.55 -26.98 2.79
CA GLY A 85 41.46 -27.47 3.63
C GLY A 85 41.17 -26.56 4.83
N GLY A 86 42.22 -26.10 5.53
CA GLY A 86 42.10 -25.12 6.62
C GLY A 86 41.48 -23.80 6.16
N LEU A 87 41.89 -23.28 5.00
CA LEU A 87 41.32 -22.08 4.40
C LEU A 87 39.84 -22.26 4.01
N LEU A 88 39.46 -23.45 3.55
CA LEU A 88 38.06 -23.75 3.21
C LEU A 88 37.18 -23.75 4.46
N VAL A 89 37.62 -24.42 5.54
CA VAL A 89 36.92 -24.44 6.82
C VAL A 89 36.78 -23.02 7.39
N TYR A 90 37.86 -22.24 7.36
CA TYR A 90 37.84 -20.84 7.81
C TYR A 90 36.84 -19.99 7.01
N SER A 91 36.84 -20.14 5.67
CA SER A 91 35.90 -19.43 4.78
C SER A 91 34.45 -19.79 5.08
N LEU A 92 34.17 -21.08 5.33
CA LEU A 92 32.83 -21.55 5.73
C LEU A 92 32.38 -20.90 7.04
N VAL A 93 33.24 -20.87 8.07
CA VAL A 93 32.93 -20.24 9.37
C VAL A 93 32.57 -18.76 9.19
N LEU A 94 33.31 -18.02 8.36
CA LEU A 94 33.02 -16.61 8.08
C LEU A 94 31.68 -16.41 7.38
N VAL A 95 31.32 -17.27 6.43
CA VAL A 95 30.03 -17.22 5.74
C VAL A 95 28.89 -17.51 6.72
N PHE A 96 29.02 -18.54 7.55
CA PHE A 96 28.01 -18.86 8.58
C PHE A 96 27.82 -17.72 9.58
N LYS A 97 28.91 -17.07 10.00
CA LYS A 97 28.84 -15.91 10.89
C LYS A 97 28.01 -14.77 10.29
N THR A 98 28.26 -14.38 9.04
CA THR A 98 27.47 -13.33 8.37
C THR A 98 26.02 -13.73 8.17
N GLN A 99 25.76 -14.99 7.85
CA GLN A 99 24.38 -15.46 7.71
C GLN A 99 23.61 -15.36 9.03
N LYS A 100 24.26 -15.69 10.15
CA LYS A 100 23.67 -15.54 11.48
C LYS A 100 23.38 -14.07 11.80
N GLU A 101 24.34 -13.18 11.55
CA GLU A 101 24.17 -11.73 11.73
C GLU A 101 23.03 -11.16 10.88
N LEU A 102 22.95 -11.53 9.60
CA LEU A 102 21.84 -11.15 8.72
C LEU A 102 20.49 -11.66 9.23
N LYS A 103 20.43 -12.90 9.75
CA LYS A 103 19.21 -13.47 10.30
C LYS A 103 18.75 -12.71 11.54
N THR A 104 19.67 -12.42 12.47
CA THR A 104 19.38 -11.64 13.67
C THR A 104 18.89 -10.24 13.31
N LEU A 105 19.57 -9.55 12.40
CA LEU A 105 19.17 -8.22 11.95
C LEU A 105 17.78 -8.23 11.30
N LYS A 106 17.48 -9.26 10.50
CA LYS A 106 16.15 -9.45 9.91
C LYS A 106 15.08 -9.67 10.97
N THR A 107 15.32 -10.55 11.94
CA THR A 107 14.35 -10.81 13.01
C THR A 107 14.05 -9.56 13.83
N ASP A 108 15.07 -8.77 14.14
CA ASP A 108 14.91 -7.51 14.88
C ASP A 108 14.14 -6.46 14.05
N TRP A 109 14.46 -6.32 12.76
CA TRP A 109 13.69 -5.48 11.84
C TRP A 109 12.23 -5.92 11.74
N ASP A 110 11.98 -7.22 11.59
CA ASP A 110 10.62 -7.78 11.51
C ASP A 110 9.83 -7.47 12.79
N GLN A 111 10.45 -7.59 13.96
CA GLN A 111 9.83 -7.27 15.26
C GLN A 111 9.45 -5.78 15.35
N LYS A 112 10.38 -4.87 15.04
CA LYS A 112 10.10 -3.43 15.04
C LYS A 112 9.04 -3.05 14.00
N TYR A 113 9.11 -3.64 12.81
CA TYR A 113 8.13 -3.41 11.74
C TYR A 113 6.72 -3.85 12.14
N GLN A 114 6.56 -4.94 12.90
CA GLN A 114 5.24 -5.36 13.39
C GLN A 114 4.55 -4.29 14.24
N VAL A 115 5.31 -3.57 15.08
CA VAL A 115 4.76 -2.46 15.89
C VAL A 115 4.30 -1.32 14.99
N ILE A 116 5.12 -0.92 14.02
CA ILE A 116 4.78 0.13 13.04
C ILE A 116 3.57 -0.29 12.19
N TYR A 117 3.45 -1.58 11.87
CA TYR A 117 2.32 -2.12 11.11
C TYR A 117 0.99 -1.97 11.87
N GLN A 118 0.98 -2.04 13.21
CA GLN A 118 -0.22 -1.76 14.00
C GLN A 118 -0.69 -0.31 13.86
N ILE A 119 0.24 0.65 13.71
CA ILE A 119 -0.10 2.06 13.47
C ILE A 119 -0.82 2.22 12.11
N LYS A 120 -0.35 1.48 11.10
CA LYS A 120 -0.98 1.44 9.78
C LYS A 120 -2.40 0.87 9.84
N LEU A 121 -2.61 -0.21 10.59
CA LEU A 121 -3.94 -0.79 10.80
C LEU A 121 -4.89 0.20 11.48
N ALA A 122 -4.43 0.87 12.54
CA ALA A 122 -5.21 1.90 13.22
C ALA A 122 -5.59 3.06 12.28
N ALA A 123 -4.71 3.48 11.37
CA ALA A 123 -5.04 4.48 10.35
C ALA A 123 -6.14 3.98 9.40
N TYR A 124 -6.12 2.71 9.00
CA TYR A 124 -7.15 2.14 8.14
C TYR A 124 -8.52 2.01 8.81
N GLU A 125 -8.56 1.71 10.10
CA GLU A 125 -9.81 1.71 10.87
C GLU A 125 -10.45 3.10 10.86
N ILE A 126 -9.66 4.14 11.13
CA ILE A 126 -10.13 5.54 11.05
C ILE A 126 -10.59 5.88 9.62
N LEU A 127 -9.89 5.40 8.59
CA LEU A 127 -10.30 5.60 7.20
C LEU A 127 -11.66 4.96 6.88
N ALA A 128 -11.97 3.81 7.48
CA ALA A 128 -13.27 3.17 7.33
C ALA A 128 -14.38 4.04 7.97
N GLU A 129 -14.14 4.56 9.18
CA GLU A 129 -15.06 5.48 9.86
C GLU A 129 -15.27 6.78 9.07
N ILE A 130 -14.20 7.35 8.50
CA ILE A 130 -14.28 8.53 7.62
C ILE A 130 -15.20 8.26 6.43
N LYS A 131 -15.06 7.10 5.77
CA LYS A 131 -15.90 6.75 4.62
C LYS A 131 -17.38 6.67 4.98
N GLU A 132 -17.70 6.08 6.13
CA GLU A 132 -19.07 6.00 6.63
C GLU A 132 -19.64 7.40 6.93
N GLN A 133 -18.87 8.25 7.60
CA GLN A 133 -19.27 9.63 7.90
C GLN A 133 -19.46 10.49 6.65
N ILE A 134 -18.61 10.30 5.63
CA ILE A 134 -18.80 10.97 4.32
C ILE A 134 -20.12 10.55 3.69
N LEU A 135 -20.46 9.26 3.70
CA LEU A 135 -21.74 8.77 3.18
C LEU A 135 -22.93 9.37 3.95
N TYR A 136 -22.83 9.44 5.28
CA TYR A 136 -23.86 10.06 6.11
C TYR A 136 -24.06 11.54 5.76
N VAL A 137 -22.97 12.32 5.61
CA VAL A 137 -23.02 13.74 5.24
C VAL A 137 -23.65 13.94 3.85
N ILE A 138 -23.30 13.09 2.89
CA ILE A 138 -23.89 13.15 1.54
C ILE A 138 -25.40 12.90 1.63
N ALA A 139 -25.81 11.83 2.33
CA ALA A 139 -27.22 11.48 2.48
C ALA A 139 -28.03 12.56 3.22
N THR A 140 -27.49 13.13 4.31
CA THR A 140 -28.18 14.20 5.06
C THR A 140 -28.25 15.51 4.29
N ASN A 141 -27.24 15.85 3.50
CA ASN A 141 -27.30 17.04 2.66
C ASN A 141 -28.33 16.87 1.53
N GLU A 142 -28.37 15.70 0.87
CA GLU A 142 -29.41 15.40 -0.13
C GLU A 142 -30.82 15.47 0.49
N GLN A 143 -31.01 14.89 1.67
CA GLN A 143 -32.28 14.94 2.41
C GLN A 143 -32.67 16.38 2.78
N LYS A 144 -31.74 17.19 3.28
CA LYS A 144 -31.99 18.61 3.61
C LYS A 144 -32.40 19.41 2.38
N THR A 145 -31.72 19.22 1.23
CA THR A 145 -32.16 19.87 -0.01
C THR A 145 -33.56 19.44 -0.42
N LEU A 146 -33.94 18.17 -0.20
CA LEU A 146 -35.28 17.68 -0.51
C LEU A 146 -36.34 18.29 0.44
N ASP A 147 -36.04 18.37 1.74
CA ASP A 147 -36.92 18.94 2.76
C ASP A 147 -37.09 20.45 2.60
N GLU A 148 -36.03 21.17 2.21
CA GLU A 148 -36.08 22.60 1.89
C GLU A 148 -36.90 22.87 0.61
N VAL A 149 -36.75 22.03 -0.41
CA VAL A 149 -37.59 22.10 -1.63
C VAL A 149 -39.05 21.80 -1.29
N THR A 150 -39.32 20.78 -0.47
CA THR A 150 -40.68 20.40 -0.05
C THR A 150 -41.33 21.50 0.80
N LYS A 151 -40.60 22.10 1.75
CA LYS A 151 -41.08 23.27 2.50
C LYS A 151 -41.33 24.48 1.60
N MET A 152 -40.45 24.75 0.63
CA MET A 152 -40.70 25.82 -0.34
C MET A 152 -41.94 25.54 -1.19
N MET A 153 -42.19 24.28 -1.59
CA MET A 153 -43.42 23.90 -2.29
C MET A 153 -44.66 24.15 -1.43
N GLU A 154 -44.66 23.70 -0.18
CA GLU A 154 -45.78 23.89 0.76
C GLU A 154 -46.04 25.39 1.02
N THR A 155 -44.99 26.20 1.05
CA THR A 155 -45.09 27.65 1.34
C THR A 155 -45.49 28.48 0.12
N HIS A 156 -45.07 28.12 -1.09
CA HIS A 156 -45.32 28.92 -2.30
C HIS A 156 -46.55 28.49 -3.10
N ILE A 157 -46.91 27.22 -3.07
CA ILE A 157 -47.89 26.66 -4.02
C ILE A 157 -49.24 26.44 -3.32
N GLY A 158 -49.27 26.18 -2.01
CA GLY A 158 -50.48 25.67 -1.36
C GLY A 158 -50.83 24.28 -1.91
N SER A 159 -51.48 23.43 -1.12
CA SER A 159 -51.65 22.00 -1.40
C SER A 159 -52.60 21.65 -2.57
N THR A 160 -52.88 22.57 -3.50
CA THR A 160 -53.99 22.46 -4.47
C THR A 160 -53.65 22.95 -5.88
N LEU A 161 -52.47 22.64 -6.42
CA LEU A 161 -52.17 22.89 -7.83
C LEU A 161 -52.14 21.60 -8.66
N ALA A 162 -52.68 21.70 -9.88
CA ALA A 162 -52.78 20.59 -10.81
C ALA A 162 -51.37 20.15 -11.29
N PRO A 163 -51.15 18.84 -11.58
CA PRO A 163 -49.85 18.31 -11.94
C PRO A 163 -49.14 19.06 -13.09
N ASP A 164 -49.91 19.57 -14.05
CA ASP A 164 -49.37 20.26 -15.24
C ASP A 164 -48.78 21.64 -14.90
N GLU A 165 -49.40 22.36 -13.96
CA GLU A 165 -48.91 23.65 -13.46
C GLU A 165 -47.66 23.47 -12.58
N MET A 166 -47.58 22.32 -11.89
CA MET A 166 -46.41 21.94 -11.10
C MET A 166 -45.19 21.66 -12.00
N ILE A 167 -45.38 20.97 -13.12
CA ILE A 167 -44.33 20.72 -14.11
C ILE A 167 -43.82 22.04 -14.71
N ALA A 168 -44.72 22.95 -15.07
CA ALA A 168 -44.36 24.26 -15.62
C ALA A 168 -43.55 25.12 -14.62
N TYR A 169 -43.89 25.08 -13.33
CA TYR A 169 -43.12 25.75 -12.27
C TYR A 169 -41.71 25.17 -12.14
N TYR A 170 -41.56 23.85 -12.16
CA TYR A 170 -40.25 23.19 -12.07
C TYR A 170 -39.37 23.43 -13.29
N GLU A 171 -39.95 23.49 -14.49
CA GLU A 171 -39.20 23.87 -15.70
C GLU A 171 -38.72 25.33 -15.63
N ALA A 172 -39.56 26.25 -15.12
CA ALA A 172 -39.18 27.65 -14.97
C ALA A 172 -38.10 27.85 -13.90
N TRP A 173 -38.23 27.19 -12.75
CA TRP A 173 -37.24 27.22 -11.67
C TRP A 173 -35.90 26.59 -12.09
N GLY A 174 -35.94 25.43 -12.77
CA GLY A 174 -34.77 24.77 -13.31
C GLY A 174 -34.02 25.64 -14.33
N LYS A 175 -34.75 26.30 -15.24
CA LYS A 175 -34.19 27.27 -16.20
C LYS A 175 -33.54 28.47 -15.50
N ALA A 176 -34.17 29.01 -14.46
CA ALA A 176 -33.66 30.15 -13.70
C ALA A 176 -32.36 29.87 -12.93
N LYS A 177 -32.15 28.61 -12.49
CA LYS A 177 -30.97 28.21 -11.71
C LYS A 177 -29.77 27.74 -12.53
N THR A 178 -30.01 27.17 -13.71
CA THR A 178 -28.95 26.52 -14.52
C THR A 178 -28.48 27.34 -15.72
N GLY A 179 -29.20 28.41 -16.09
CA GLY A 179 -28.81 29.30 -17.18
C GLY A 179 -28.78 28.65 -18.57
N GLN A 180 -29.26 27.42 -18.71
CA GLN A 180 -29.33 26.68 -19.98
C GLN A 180 -30.78 26.49 -20.43
N THR A 181 -31.02 26.70 -21.72
CA THR A 181 -32.36 26.89 -22.28
C THR A 181 -33.19 25.62 -22.39
N THR A 182 -32.62 24.42 -22.28
CA THR A 182 -33.37 23.17 -22.31
C THR A 182 -32.55 22.03 -21.70
N ILE A 183 -33.02 21.48 -20.59
CA ILE A 183 -32.53 20.19 -20.10
C ILE A 183 -33.10 19.13 -21.03
N ASN A 184 -32.25 18.51 -21.85
CA ASN A 184 -32.68 17.43 -22.74
C ASN A 184 -32.99 16.18 -21.90
N LEU A 185 -34.29 15.90 -21.71
CA LEU A 185 -34.77 14.76 -20.93
C LEU A 185 -34.21 13.42 -21.43
N ASP A 186 -33.85 13.33 -22.71
CA ASP A 186 -33.28 12.13 -23.30
C ASP A 186 -31.84 11.89 -22.84
N GLU A 187 -31.02 12.93 -22.67
CA GLU A 187 -29.66 12.80 -22.11
C GLU A 187 -29.71 12.35 -20.63
N LEU A 188 -30.67 12.86 -19.86
CA LEU A 188 -30.88 12.45 -18.47
C LEU A 188 -31.35 11.00 -18.34
N ARG A 189 -32.20 10.53 -19.26
CA ARG A 189 -32.62 9.12 -19.35
C ARG A 189 -31.46 8.23 -19.79
N GLU A 190 -30.62 8.68 -20.72
CA GLU A 190 -29.45 7.95 -21.17
C GLU A 190 -28.38 7.83 -20.07
N MET A 191 -28.13 8.89 -19.30
CA MET A 191 -27.22 8.85 -18.14
C MET A 191 -27.72 7.93 -17.03
N ARG A 192 -29.04 7.88 -16.77
CA ARG A 192 -29.64 6.91 -15.83
C ARG A 192 -29.50 5.47 -16.32
N ARG A 193 -29.67 5.22 -17.63
CA ARG A 193 -29.43 3.89 -18.23
C ARG A 193 -27.97 3.46 -18.11
N LYS A 194 -27.02 4.34 -18.46
CA LYS A 194 -25.57 4.07 -18.31
C LYS A 194 -25.18 3.81 -16.85
N LYS A 195 -25.72 4.56 -15.89
CA LYS A 195 -25.52 4.32 -14.45
C LYS A 195 -26.07 2.97 -14.01
N ALA A 196 -27.26 2.58 -14.49
CA ALA A 196 -27.86 1.29 -14.19
C ALA A 196 -27.05 0.11 -14.78
N GLU A 197 -26.52 0.25 -16.00
CA GLU A 197 -25.65 -0.76 -16.64
C GLU A 197 -24.31 -0.95 -15.90
N ILE A 198 -23.71 0.14 -15.41
CA ILE A 198 -22.48 0.07 -14.61
C ILE A 198 -22.74 -0.63 -13.27
N MET A 199 -23.89 -0.36 -12.65
CA MET A 199 -24.30 -0.98 -11.39
C MET A 199 -24.63 -2.47 -11.55
N THR A 200 -25.25 -2.89 -12.66
CA THR A 200 -25.55 -4.30 -12.93
C THR A 200 -24.31 -5.11 -13.31
N LYS A 201 -23.38 -4.56 -14.11
CA LYS A 201 -22.09 -5.20 -14.41
C LYS A 201 -21.23 -5.42 -13.16
N LYS A 202 -21.28 -4.51 -12.19
CA LYS A 202 -20.53 -4.64 -10.93
C LYS A 202 -21.08 -5.74 -10.02
N LYS A 203 -22.38 -6.07 -10.15
CA LYS A 203 -23.06 -7.10 -9.36
C LYS A 203 -22.83 -8.52 -9.90
N THR A 204 -22.65 -8.67 -11.22
CA THR A 204 -22.30 -9.96 -11.85
C THR A 204 -20.82 -10.31 -11.75
N SER A 205 -19.91 -9.32 -11.60
CA SER A 205 -18.49 -9.59 -11.34
C SER A 205 -18.16 -9.99 -9.89
N THR A 206 -19.10 -9.84 -8.95
CA THR A 206 -18.97 -10.28 -7.55
C THR A 206 -19.72 -11.57 -7.25
N VAL A 207 -20.36 -12.18 -8.26
CA VAL A 207 -21.05 -13.47 -8.14
C VAL A 207 -20.65 -14.33 -9.33
N ASN A 208 -19.37 -14.69 -9.39
CA ASN A 208 -18.94 -15.97 -9.94
C ASN A 208 -17.63 -16.35 -9.19
N PRO A 209 -17.57 -17.56 -8.58
CA PRO A 209 -16.45 -18.04 -7.78
C PRO A 209 -15.15 -18.23 -8.58
#